data_AF-A0AB34JYG4-F1
#
_entry.id   AF-A0AB34JYG4-F1
#
_cell.length_a   1.000
_cell.length_b   1.000
_cell.length_c   1.000
_cell.angle_alpha   90.00
_cell.angle_beta   90.00
_cell.angle_gamma   90.00
#
_symmetry.space_group_name_H-M   'P 1'
#
loop_
_entity.id
_entity.type
_entity.pdbx_description
1 polymer ?
#
loop_
_entity_poly.entity_id
_entity_poly.type
_entity_poly.pdbx_seq_one_letter_code
_entity_poly.pdbx_strand_id
1 'polypeptide(L)'
;MAAKDEVIDADDSSDSDDEPDVYLGFAVEPESPTRLLRNHFPSKLGGSPAWLDPVRLPLPAQLTCADSGLALRFLLQLYSAVSDAPRAFHRSLYLFLSPQGSRLGQPGAVRAFRTQLPRHSPFYPSAPPHAAARPARLAAAHARAAALRNPRWCEGAAAAAAAFPELELEVREEPEGEEGGERALALAEEFAAAAEEGGGGGGDGGDGGGGGGGGGGGGGGGGGGGGGGGGVADDVRQLDAEVDAFAGFTARVARAPAQVVRYVFDEKARPLWASRARRPSLPVPPCPLCGAARRFEFQVMPQALHFMRIDSSDAEAPDWATIAVYTCGESCAPTAPHASVESVPRGDSAGAASSYVGELVQLQGLEARPELNGEVGLLVEWAADSERWVFENLKDSSRMRVRPDNLRPVGHDGAAVPHEREGGYAEEYVWVQTQE
;
A
#
# COMPACT_ATOMS: atom_id res chain seq x y z
N MET A 1 -51.13 39.34 -2.46
CA MET A 1 -51.62 37.95 -2.56
C MET A 1 -51.38 37.46 -3.97
N ALA A 2 -51.07 36.16 -4.09
CA ALA A 2 -50.64 35.42 -5.28
C ALA A 2 -49.19 35.66 -5.72
N ALA A 3 -48.33 34.77 -5.23
CA ALA A 3 -47.06 34.40 -5.84
C ALA A 3 -47.29 33.98 -7.29
N LYS A 4 -46.38 34.37 -8.18
CA LYS A 4 -46.18 33.70 -9.46
C LYS A 4 -45.01 32.77 -9.27
N ASP A 5 -45.29 31.48 -9.41
CA ASP A 5 -44.30 30.43 -9.57
C ASP A 5 -43.50 30.71 -10.85
N GLU A 6 -42.22 31.09 -10.69
CA GLU A 6 -41.23 30.93 -11.74
C GLU A 6 -40.55 29.58 -11.50
N VAL A 7 -40.93 28.61 -12.34
CA VAL A 7 -40.19 27.38 -12.57
C VAL A 7 -38.83 27.80 -13.12
N ILE A 8 -37.79 27.72 -12.28
CA ILE A 8 -36.42 27.74 -12.77
C ILE A 8 -36.11 26.29 -13.14
N ASP A 9 -36.22 26.01 -14.44
CA ASP A 9 -35.60 24.86 -15.08
C ASP A 9 -34.08 24.98 -14.85
N ALA A 10 -33.60 24.26 -13.83
CA ALA A 10 -32.18 24.05 -13.59
C ALA A 10 -31.87 22.59 -13.96
N ASP A 11 -31.97 22.30 -15.25
CA ASP A 11 -31.41 21.11 -15.89
C ASP A 11 -30.73 21.58 -17.18
N ASP A 12 -29.49 22.06 -17.05
CA ASP A 12 -28.45 21.91 -18.09
C ASP A 12 -27.06 22.28 -17.53
N SER A 13 -26.59 21.53 -16.54
CA SER A 13 -25.16 21.31 -16.41
C SER A 13 -24.92 19.84 -16.75
N SER A 14 -24.60 19.60 -18.02
CA SER A 14 -24.00 18.36 -18.48
C SER A 14 -22.65 18.15 -17.79
N ASP A 15 -22.67 17.74 -16.51
CA ASP A 15 -21.57 16.95 -15.95
C ASP A 15 -21.60 15.66 -16.74
N SER A 16 -20.62 15.45 -17.60
CA SER A 16 -20.51 14.17 -18.28
C SER A 16 -20.30 13.09 -17.21
N ASP A 17 -21.27 12.18 -17.13
CA ASP A 17 -21.26 10.96 -16.32
C ASP A 17 -20.21 9.95 -16.83
N ASP A 18 -19.03 10.42 -17.21
CA ASP A 18 -17.95 9.56 -17.69
C ASP A 18 -17.37 8.80 -16.47
N GLU A 19 -17.60 7.48 -16.44
CA GLU A 19 -16.91 6.56 -15.52
C GLU A 19 -15.41 6.68 -15.78
N PRO A 20 -14.55 6.76 -14.73
CA PRO A 20 -13.11 6.93 -14.95
C PRO A 20 -12.51 5.71 -15.67
N ASP A 21 -11.56 5.95 -16.57
CA ASP A 21 -10.83 4.89 -17.26
C ASP A 21 -10.14 3.96 -16.25
N VAL A 22 -10.44 2.66 -16.35
CA VAL A 22 -9.85 1.62 -15.51
C VAL A 22 -8.80 0.87 -16.31
N TYR A 23 -7.61 0.75 -15.75
CA TYR A 23 -6.52 -0.03 -16.33
C TYR A 23 -6.31 -1.33 -15.55
N LEU A 24 -6.26 -2.45 -16.26
CA LEU A 24 -6.08 -3.80 -15.73
C LEU A 24 -4.63 -4.26 -15.93
N GLY A 25 -4.05 -4.85 -14.89
CA GLY A 25 -2.73 -5.47 -14.94
C GLY A 25 -2.81 -6.99 -15.05
N PHE A 26 -2.10 -7.59 -16.00
CA PHE A 26 -2.03 -9.02 -16.24
C PHE A 26 -0.60 -9.53 -16.02
N ALA A 27 -0.43 -10.56 -15.19
CA ALA A 27 0.88 -11.14 -14.93
C ALA A 27 1.33 -12.01 -16.12
N VAL A 28 2.47 -11.65 -16.71
CA VAL A 28 3.06 -12.36 -17.86
C VAL A 28 4.55 -12.60 -17.62
N GLU A 29 5.12 -13.59 -18.31
CA GLU A 29 6.57 -13.77 -18.31
C GLU A 29 7.24 -12.56 -18.99
N PRO A 30 8.27 -11.96 -18.37
CA PRO A 30 8.94 -10.81 -18.96
C PRO A 30 9.68 -11.24 -20.23
N GLU A 31 9.68 -10.39 -21.27
CA GLU A 31 10.46 -10.67 -22.51
C GLU A 31 11.95 -10.86 -22.21
N SER A 32 12.46 -10.17 -21.19
CA SER A 32 13.80 -10.38 -20.65
C SER A 32 13.89 -9.91 -19.20
N PRO A 33 14.77 -10.52 -18.37
CA PRO A 33 14.97 -10.08 -16.98
C PRO A 33 15.43 -8.63 -16.85
N THR A 34 16.04 -8.05 -17.90
CA THR A 34 16.51 -6.66 -17.88
C THR A 34 15.37 -5.65 -17.85
N ARG A 35 14.18 -5.96 -18.40
CA ARG A 35 12.99 -5.08 -18.38
C ARG A 35 12.50 -4.79 -16.96
N LEU A 36 12.82 -5.66 -16.02
CA LEU A 36 12.39 -5.56 -14.63
C LEU A 36 13.39 -4.83 -13.73
N LEU A 37 14.47 -4.28 -14.31
CA LEU A 37 15.42 -3.45 -13.59
C LEU A 37 14.90 -2.02 -13.41
N ARG A 38 15.32 -1.37 -12.32
CA ARG A 38 14.80 -0.03 -11.91
C ARG A 38 14.89 1.06 -12.98
N ASN A 39 15.86 1.00 -13.88
CA ASN A 39 16.02 2.00 -14.95
C ASN A 39 14.94 1.89 -16.04
N HIS A 40 14.21 0.78 -16.10
CA HIS A 40 13.08 0.56 -17.00
C HIS A 40 11.72 0.84 -16.34
N PHE A 41 11.70 1.24 -15.06
CA PHE A 41 10.50 1.64 -14.34
C PHE A 41 9.36 0.60 -14.43
N PRO A 42 9.58 -0.64 -13.99
CA PRO A 42 8.65 -1.74 -14.25
C PRO A 42 7.38 -1.65 -13.39
N SER A 43 6.27 -2.11 -13.98
CA SER A 43 5.15 -2.67 -13.23
C SER A 43 5.30 -4.19 -13.19
N LYS A 44 5.34 -4.79 -12.00
CA LYS A 44 5.69 -6.21 -11.84
C LYS A 44 5.10 -6.85 -10.59
N LEU A 45 4.89 -8.16 -10.66
CA LEU A 45 4.54 -9.03 -9.54
C LEU A 45 5.79 -9.82 -9.10
N GLY A 46 6.02 -9.90 -7.80
CA GLY A 46 7.08 -10.69 -7.18
C GLY A 46 8.51 -10.25 -7.50
N GLY A 47 9.48 -11.14 -7.22
CA GLY A 47 10.91 -10.85 -7.27
C GLY A 47 11.39 -9.90 -6.17
N SER A 48 12.37 -9.06 -6.50
CA SER A 48 12.87 -8.00 -5.61
C SER A 48 12.38 -6.63 -6.05
N PRO A 49 12.08 -5.68 -5.14
CA PRO A 49 11.68 -4.33 -5.54
C PRO A 49 12.69 -3.67 -6.48
N ALA A 50 12.21 -3.10 -7.59
CA ALA A 50 13.02 -2.24 -8.44
C ALA A 50 12.94 -0.81 -7.89
N TRP A 51 13.71 -0.55 -6.83
CA TRP A 51 13.67 0.71 -6.08
C TRP A 51 13.92 1.94 -6.97
N LEU A 52 12.91 2.82 -7.06
CA LEU A 52 12.99 4.05 -7.84
C LEU A 52 13.98 5.02 -7.21
N ASP A 53 13.93 5.21 -5.89
CA ASP A 53 15.00 5.85 -5.13
C ASP A 53 15.89 4.73 -4.56
N PRO A 54 17.07 4.46 -5.16
CA PRO A 54 17.92 3.35 -4.76
C PRO A 54 18.78 3.68 -3.53
N VAL A 55 18.68 4.89 -2.96
CA VAL A 55 19.50 5.35 -1.84
C VAL A 55 18.68 5.43 -0.56
N ARG A 56 17.53 6.11 -0.59
CA ARG A 56 16.70 6.34 0.59
C ARG A 56 15.69 5.22 0.80
N LEU A 57 16.17 3.98 0.84
CA LEU A 57 15.34 2.80 1.02
C LEU A 57 14.48 2.87 2.31
N PRO A 58 13.28 2.24 2.34
CA PRO A 58 12.53 2.09 3.58
C PRO A 58 13.35 1.34 4.63
N LEU A 59 13.24 1.74 5.90
CA LEU A 59 13.95 1.08 7.01
C LEU A 59 13.43 -0.35 7.24
N PRO A 60 14.21 -1.26 7.85
CA PRO A 60 13.75 -2.59 8.25
C PRO A 60 12.44 -2.55 9.04
N ALA A 61 12.32 -1.64 10.02
CA ALA A 61 11.09 -1.49 10.82
C ALA A 61 9.87 -1.08 9.97
N GLN A 62 10.08 -0.38 8.84
CA GLN A 62 9.02 -0.06 7.88
C GLN A 62 8.67 -1.26 6.98
N LEU A 63 9.53 -2.26 6.85
CA LEU A 63 9.27 -3.49 6.09
C LEU A 63 9.11 -4.71 7.00
N THR A 64 8.63 -4.48 8.22
CA THR A 64 8.26 -5.50 9.21
C THR A 64 6.76 -5.42 9.49
N CYS A 65 6.14 -6.60 9.61
CA CYS A 65 4.75 -6.76 10.02
C CYS A 65 4.57 -6.23 11.43
N ALA A 66 3.66 -5.28 11.63
CA ALA A 66 3.42 -4.69 12.95
C ALA A 66 2.76 -5.69 13.93
N ASP A 67 2.00 -6.65 13.40
CA ASP A 67 1.28 -7.66 14.18
C ASP A 67 2.18 -8.85 14.58
N SER A 68 2.95 -9.41 13.65
CA SER A 68 3.78 -10.60 13.90
C SER A 68 5.25 -10.32 14.16
N GLY A 69 5.74 -9.11 13.85
CA GLY A 69 7.17 -8.77 13.92
C GLY A 69 8.03 -9.43 12.84
N LEU A 70 7.45 -10.22 11.92
CA LEU A 70 8.17 -10.85 10.83
C LEU A 70 8.44 -9.88 9.68
N ALA A 71 9.55 -10.07 8.99
CA ALA A 71 9.89 -9.26 7.83
C ALA A 71 8.90 -9.51 6.68
N LEU A 72 8.36 -8.44 6.11
CA LEU A 72 7.37 -8.55 5.04
C LEU A 72 7.99 -9.08 3.74
N ARG A 73 7.16 -9.72 2.92
CA ARG A 73 7.50 -10.15 1.56
C ARG A 73 7.04 -9.12 0.55
N PHE A 74 7.85 -8.87 -0.47
CA PHE A 74 7.48 -8.00 -1.57
C PHE A 74 6.43 -8.70 -2.44
N LEU A 75 5.26 -8.08 -2.63
CA LEU A 75 4.20 -8.59 -3.48
C LEU A 75 4.32 -8.04 -4.89
N LEU A 76 4.24 -6.72 -5.06
CA LEU A 76 4.22 -6.10 -6.38
C LEU A 76 4.71 -4.65 -6.35
N GLN A 77 5.02 -4.14 -7.53
CA GLN A 77 5.33 -2.74 -7.79
C GLN A 77 4.58 -2.26 -9.02
N LEU A 78 4.07 -1.02 -8.98
CA LEU A 78 3.42 -0.36 -10.11
C LEU A 78 4.15 0.93 -10.44
N TYR A 79 4.51 1.14 -11.71
CA TYR A 79 4.90 2.44 -12.21
C TYR A 79 3.66 3.23 -12.65
N SER A 80 3.45 4.38 -12.04
CA SER A 80 2.21 5.16 -12.09
C SER A 80 2.54 6.65 -12.24
N ALA A 81 3.28 7.00 -13.29
CA ALA A 81 3.63 8.39 -13.57
C ALA A 81 2.38 9.27 -13.70
N VAL A 82 2.43 10.49 -13.16
CA VAL A 82 1.34 11.46 -13.24
C VAL A 82 1.79 12.58 -14.18
N SER A 83 1.18 12.63 -15.37
CA SER A 83 1.60 13.50 -16.49
C SER A 83 1.74 14.98 -16.12
N ASP A 84 0.85 15.48 -15.26
CA ASP A 84 0.74 16.90 -14.90
C ASP A 84 1.38 17.27 -13.56
N ALA A 85 2.09 16.33 -12.91
CA ALA A 85 2.73 16.55 -11.62
C ALA A 85 4.26 16.53 -11.75
N PRO A 86 4.95 17.70 -11.77
CA PRO A 86 6.39 17.78 -12.00
C PRO A 86 7.23 16.97 -11.01
N ARG A 87 6.79 16.89 -9.74
CA ARG A 87 7.43 16.12 -8.66
C ARG A 87 7.10 14.61 -8.73
N ALA A 88 6.24 14.19 -9.66
CA ALA A 88 5.78 12.82 -9.84
C ALA A 88 5.97 12.30 -11.27
N PHE A 89 6.93 12.88 -11.99
CA PHE A 89 7.28 12.43 -13.34
C PHE A 89 7.63 10.94 -13.37
N HIS A 90 8.45 10.49 -12.41
CA HIS A 90 8.56 9.09 -12.08
C HIS A 90 7.83 8.86 -10.76
N ARG A 91 6.89 7.93 -10.73
CA ARG A 91 6.15 7.59 -9.52
C ARG A 91 5.95 6.09 -9.48
N SER A 92 6.25 5.49 -8.32
CA SER A 92 6.12 4.06 -8.11
C SER A 92 5.43 3.75 -6.80
N LEU A 93 4.58 2.75 -6.83
CA LEU A 93 3.90 2.17 -5.67
C LEU A 93 4.47 0.78 -5.42
N TYR A 94 4.64 0.42 -4.16
CA TYR A 94 5.15 -0.88 -3.72
C TYR A 94 4.20 -1.45 -2.70
N LEU A 95 3.96 -2.75 -2.77
CA LEU A 95 3.09 -3.45 -1.83
C LEU A 95 3.83 -4.64 -1.21
N PHE A 96 3.72 -4.76 0.10
CA PHE A 96 4.36 -5.80 0.90
C PHE A 96 3.33 -6.50 1.79
N LEU A 97 3.48 -7.80 1.99
CA LEU A 97 2.56 -8.62 2.79
C LEU A 97 3.28 -9.50 3.80
N SER A 98 2.58 -9.84 4.87
CA SER A 98 3.05 -10.74 5.93
C SER A 98 3.37 -12.12 5.35
N PRO A 99 4.44 -12.79 5.80
CA PRO A 99 4.64 -14.19 5.47
C PRO A 99 3.56 -15.12 6.04
N GLN A 100 2.76 -14.65 7.01
CA GLN A 100 1.64 -15.36 7.63
C GLN A 100 0.32 -14.91 7.00
N GLY A 101 -0.22 -15.71 6.09
CA GLY A 101 -1.45 -15.43 5.34
C GLY A 101 -2.69 -15.25 6.21
N SER A 102 -2.78 -16.02 7.31
CA SER A 102 -3.88 -15.94 8.28
C SER A 102 -4.04 -14.55 8.94
N ARG A 103 -3.01 -13.71 8.86
CA ARG A 103 -2.95 -12.39 9.52
C ARG A 103 -3.14 -11.21 8.59
N LEU A 104 -3.43 -11.42 7.30
CA LEU A 104 -3.48 -10.31 6.33
C LEU A 104 -4.53 -9.24 6.65
N GLY A 105 -5.60 -9.58 7.39
CA GLY A 105 -6.58 -8.62 7.88
C GLY A 105 -6.12 -7.76 9.07
N GLN A 106 -4.98 -8.08 9.69
CA GLN A 106 -4.48 -7.32 10.85
C GLN A 106 -3.75 -6.03 10.43
N PRO A 107 -3.88 -4.93 11.21
CA PRO A 107 -3.16 -3.70 10.94
C PRO A 107 -1.64 -3.90 10.78
N GLY A 108 -1.09 -3.41 9.68
CA GLY A 108 0.36 -3.49 9.40
C GLY A 108 0.85 -4.85 8.90
N ALA A 109 -0.03 -5.84 8.70
CA ALA A 109 0.30 -7.09 8.01
C ALA A 109 0.48 -6.90 6.50
N VAL A 110 -0.19 -5.92 5.91
CA VAL A 110 0.02 -5.46 4.54
C VAL A 110 0.38 -3.98 4.57
N ARG A 111 1.42 -3.58 3.83
CA ARG A 111 1.93 -2.20 3.82
C ARG A 111 2.23 -1.76 2.41
N ALA A 112 1.82 -0.54 2.08
CA ALA A 112 2.07 0.08 0.78
C ALA A 112 2.98 1.30 0.93
N PHE A 113 3.84 1.51 -0.06
CA PHE A 113 4.75 2.65 -0.10
C PHE A 113 4.68 3.35 -1.45
N ARG A 114 4.62 4.69 -1.45
CA ARG A 114 4.79 5.53 -2.62
C ARG A 114 6.17 6.17 -2.62
N THR A 115 6.81 6.21 -3.78
CA THR A 115 7.98 7.04 -4.05
C THR A 115 7.77 7.81 -5.34
N GLN A 116 8.41 8.95 -5.47
CA GLN A 116 8.39 9.74 -6.69
C GLN A 116 9.66 10.57 -6.83
N LEU A 117 10.04 10.79 -8.07
CA LEU A 117 11.19 11.59 -8.47
C LEU A 117 10.81 12.51 -9.63
N PRO A 118 11.41 13.71 -9.70
CA PRO A 118 11.25 14.58 -10.84
C PRO A 118 11.95 14.00 -12.07
N ARG A 119 11.62 14.55 -13.25
CA ARG A 119 12.20 14.14 -14.55
C ARG A 119 13.72 14.18 -14.55
N HIS A 120 14.29 15.21 -13.93
CA HIS A 120 15.73 15.33 -13.76
C HIS A 120 16.10 14.77 -12.40
N SER A 121 16.61 13.54 -12.38
CA SER A 121 17.01 12.82 -11.19
C SER A 121 18.49 12.44 -11.28
N PRO A 122 19.24 12.42 -10.15
CA PRO A 122 20.63 11.95 -10.14
C PRO A 122 20.77 10.45 -10.50
N PHE A 123 19.67 9.68 -10.49
CA PHE A 123 19.70 8.24 -10.69
C PHE A 123 19.35 7.80 -12.11
N TYR A 124 18.63 8.65 -12.87
CA TYR A 124 18.09 8.29 -14.17
C TYR A 124 18.37 9.38 -15.22
N PRO A 125 18.85 9.00 -16.42
CA PRO A 125 18.95 9.94 -17.52
C PRO A 125 17.55 10.38 -17.97
N SER A 126 17.45 11.57 -18.57
CA SER A 126 16.19 12.07 -19.13
C SER A 126 15.76 11.32 -20.40
N ALA A 127 16.71 10.68 -21.09
CA ALA A 127 16.43 9.86 -22.26
C ALA A 127 16.01 8.45 -21.84
N PRO A 128 15.01 7.85 -22.51
CA PRO A 128 14.61 6.46 -22.26
C PRO A 128 15.79 5.50 -22.41
N PRO A 129 15.89 4.47 -21.55
CA PRO A 129 16.89 3.42 -21.72
C PRO A 129 16.64 2.61 -23.01
N HIS A 130 17.71 2.10 -23.62
CA HIS A 130 17.58 1.03 -24.61
C HIS A 130 17.24 -0.30 -23.90
N ALA A 131 16.60 -1.25 -24.59
CA ALA A 131 16.05 -2.47 -23.97
C ALA A 131 17.05 -3.27 -23.11
N ALA A 132 18.32 -3.36 -23.54
CA ALA A 132 19.37 -4.07 -22.82
C ALA A 132 20.09 -3.24 -21.73
N ALA A 133 19.68 -1.98 -21.52
CA ALA A 133 20.35 -1.08 -20.58
C ALA A 133 20.23 -1.61 -19.15
N ARG A 134 21.34 -1.51 -18.43
CA ARG A 134 21.42 -1.78 -16.99
C ARG A 134 21.50 -0.47 -16.23
N PRO A 135 21.05 -0.44 -14.97
CA PRO A 135 21.12 0.78 -14.18
C PRO A 135 22.58 1.15 -13.89
N ALA A 136 22.86 2.45 -13.84
CA ALA A 136 24.17 2.95 -13.42
C ALA A 136 24.46 2.50 -11.97
N ARG A 137 25.71 2.09 -11.72
CA ARG A 137 26.15 1.75 -10.36
C ARG A 137 26.09 2.99 -9.47
N LEU A 138 25.64 2.79 -8.24
CA LEU A 138 25.66 3.85 -7.25
C LEU A 138 27.10 4.24 -6.89
N ALA A 139 27.30 5.53 -6.58
CA ALA A 139 28.54 5.97 -5.95
C ALA A 139 28.72 5.23 -4.61
N ALA A 140 29.96 5.03 -4.17
CA ALA A 140 30.25 4.25 -2.96
C ALA A 140 29.51 4.78 -1.71
N ALA A 141 29.41 6.10 -1.55
CA ALA A 141 28.66 6.73 -0.47
C ALA A 141 27.16 6.41 -0.52
N HIS A 142 26.56 6.35 -1.72
CA HIS A 142 25.14 6.01 -1.91
C HIS A 142 24.85 4.54 -1.67
N ALA A 143 25.71 3.66 -2.17
CA ALA A 143 25.61 2.23 -1.88
C ALA A 143 25.71 1.98 -0.37
N ARG A 144 26.62 2.69 0.30
CA ARG A 144 26.78 2.63 1.76
C ARG A 144 25.55 3.17 2.50
N ALA A 145 25.00 4.31 2.10
CA ALA A 145 23.78 4.87 2.65
C ALA A 145 22.59 3.91 2.49
N ALA A 146 22.40 3.34 1.30
CA ALA A 146 21.36 2.35 1.04
C ALA A 146 21.50 1.12 1.94
N ALA A 147 22.72 0.60 2.12
CA ALA A 147 23.00 -0.54 2.98
C ALA A 147 22.78 -0.25 4.47
N LEU A 148 23.10 0.97 4.94
CA LEU A 148 22.79 1.40 6.30
C LEU A 148 21.28 1.49 6.53
N ARG A 149 20.55 2.00 5.55
CA ARG A 149 19.09 2.13 5.64
C ARG A 149 18.40 0.79 5.59
N ASN A 150 18.76 -0.08 4.65
CA ASN A 150 18.18 -1.40 4.55
C ASN A 150 19.15 -2.44 3.95
N PRO A 151 19.84 -3.22 4.79
CA PRO A 151 20.82 -4.19 4.33
C PRO A 151 20.19 -5.40 3.60
N ARG A 152 18.89 -5.66 3.81
CA ARG A 152 18.18 -6.77 3.14
C ARG A 152 17.96 -6.47 1.65
N TRP A 153 17.77 -5.20 1.31
CA TRP A 153 17.27 -4.80 -0.02
C TRP A 153 18.20 -3.83 -0.77
N CYS A 154 19.41 -3.58 -0.25
CA CYS A 154 20.41 -2.78 -0.96
C CYS A 154 20.98 -3.51 -2.19
N GLU A 155 21.61 -2.78 -3.11
CA GLU A 155 22.24 -3.38 -4.29
C GLU A 155 23.22 -4.49 -3.90
N GLY A 156 23.11 -5.66 -4.54
CA GLY A 156 23.97 -6.81 -4.28
C GLY A 156 23.58 -7.67 -3.08
N ALA A 157 22.52 -7.31 -2.33
CA ALA A 157 21.97 -8.17 -1.29
C ALA A 157 21.34 -9.44 -1.90
N ALA A 158 21.56 -10.58 -1.24
CA ALA A 158 21.03 -11.88 -1.64
C ALA A 158 19.54 -12.05 -1.28
N ALA A 159 18.69 -11.09 -1.65
CA ALA A 159 17.27 -11.07 -1.29
C ALA A 159 16.41 -12.08 -2.07
N ALA A 160 16.97 -13.23 -2.43
CA ALA A 160 16.36 -14.21 -3.33
C ALA A 160 15.60 -15.32 -2.59
N ALA A 161 15.91 -15.62 -1.32
CA ALA A 161 15.47 -16.89 -0.70
C ALA A 161 13.96 -16.98 -0.35
N ALA A 162 13.19 -15.89 -0.46
CA ALA A 162 11.76 -15.87 -0.12
C ALA A 162 10.91 -14.99 -1.07
N ALA A 163 11.38 -14.76 -2.29
CA ALA A 163 10.69 -13.93 -3.27
C ALA A 163 9.68 -14.76 -4.07
N PHE A 164 8.49 -14.20 -4.33
CA PHE A 164 7.54 -14.76 -5.30
C PHE A 164 8.16 -14.74 -6.70
N PRO A 165 7.65 -15.58 -7.64
CA PRO A 165 8.04 -15.51 -9.04
C PRO A 165 7.98 -14.08 -9.57
N GLU A 166 8.99 -13.69 -10.36
CA GLU A 166 9.09 -12.33 -10.88
C GLU A 166 8.46 -12.26 -12.28
N LEU A 167 7.35 -11.53 -12.40
CA LEU A 167 6.53 -11.43 -13.62
C LEU A 167 6.28 -9.96 -13.98
N GLU A 168 6.22 -9.64 -15.27
CA GLU A 168 5.83 -8.32 -15.76
C GLU A 168 4.30 -8.16 -15.63
N LEU A 169 3.84 -6.97 -15.29
CA LEU A 169 2.41 -6.62 -15.32
C LEU A 169 2.12 -5.87 -16.62
N GLU A 170 1.57 -6.57 -17.60
CA GLU A 170 1.08 -5.98 -18.84
C GLU A 170 -0.20 -5.19 -18.55
N VAL A 171 -0.25 -3.93 -18.99
CA VAL A 171 -1.38 -3.03 -18.74
C VAL A 171 -2.28 -3.00 -19.96
N ARG A 172 -3.59 -3.19 -19.76
CA ARG A 172 -4.62 -3.00 -20.78
C ARG A 172 -5.79 -2.24 -20.18
N GLU A 173 -6.52 -1.52 -21.01
CA GLU A 173 -7.77 -0.88 -20.59
C GLU A 173 -8.83 -1.94 -20.26
N GLU A 174 -9.72 -1.65 -19.31
CA GLU A 174 -10.85 -2.51 -19.02
C GLU A 174 -11.78 -2.60 -20.25
N PRO A 175 -12.11 -3.81 -20.74
CA PRO A 175 -13.06 -3.95 -21.83
C PRO A 175 -14.44 -3.39 -21.46
N GLU A 176 -15.07 -2.73 -22.42
CA GLU A 176 -16.47 -2.32 -22.32
C GLU A 176 -17.36 -3.55 -22.13
N GLY A 177 -18.44 -3.37 -21.38
CA GLY A 177 -19.35 -4.45 -21.02
C GLY A 177 -20.33 -4.80 -22.13
N GLU A 178 -19.85 -5.31 -23.27
CA GLU A 178 -20.73 -5.89 -24.29
C GLU A 178 -20.53 -7.42 -24.33
N GLU A 179 -21.63 -8.18 -24.20
CA GLU A 179 -21.76 -9.66 -24.19
C GLU A 179 -21.25 -10.46 -22.96
N GLY A 180 -20.32 -9.94 -22.15
CA GLY A 180 -19.82 -10.67 -20.96
C GLY A 180 -20.72 -10.60 -19.72
N GLY A 181 -21.54 -9.56 -19.61
CA GLY A 181 -22.37 -9.28 -18.43
C GLY A 181 -23.52 -10.27 -18.24
N GLU A 182 -24.20 -10.67 -19.32
CA GLU A 182 -25.31 -11.63 -19.27
C GLU A 182 -24.84 -13.02 -18.82
N ARG A 183 -23.67 -13.46 -19.30
CA ARG A 183 -23.07 -14.75 -18.96
C ARG A 183 -22.55 -14.79 -17.52
N ALA A 184 -22.07 -13.65 -17.02
CA ALA A 184 -21.61 -13.51 -15.65
C ALA A 184 -22.76 -13.33 -14.65
N LEU A 185 -23.85 -12.67 -15.06
CA LEU A 185 -25.10 -12.62 -14.31
C LEU A 185 -25.69 -14.03 -14.19
N ALA A 186 -25.73 -14.81 -15.28
CA ALA A 186 -26.17 -16.20 -15.26
C ALA A 186 -25.29 -17.08 -14.34
N LEU A 187 -23.97 -16.88 -14.32
CA LEU A 187 -23.08 -17.58 -13.40
C LEU A 187 -23.29 -17.15 -11.94
N ALA A 188 -23.51 -15.86 -11.69
CA ALA A 188 -23.83 -15.35 -10.36
C ALA A 188 -25.18 -15.86 -9.85
N GLU A 189 -26.19 -15.97 -10.73
CA GLU A 189 -27.49 -16.59 -10.45
C GLU A 189 -27.34 -18.08 -10.14
N GLU A 190 -26.48 -18.81 -10.85
CA GLU A 190 -26.17 -20.23 -10.58
C GLU A 190 -25.49 -20.42 -9.21
N PHE A 191 -24.55 -19.54 -8.85
CA PHE A 191 -23.93 -19.52 -7.52
C PHE A 191 -24.91 -19.13 -6.41
N ALA A 192 -25.79 -18.15 -6.65
CA ALA A 192 -26.83 -17.77 -5.69
C ALA A 192 -27.85 -18.91 -5.47
N ALA A 193 -28.23 -19.62 -6.52
CA ALA A 193 -29.08 -20.81 -6.42
C ALA A 193 -28.42 -21.94 -5.63
N ALA A 194 -27.10 -22.14 -5.79
CA ALA A 194 -26.35 -23.14 -5.01
C ALA A 194 -26.25 -22.79 -3.51
N ALA A 195 -26.25 -21.50 -3.15
CA ALA A 195 -26.23 -21.05 -1.77
C ALA A 195 -27.58 -21.29 -1.05
N GLU A 196 -28.71 -21.15 -1.76
CA GLU A 196 -30.05 -21.47 -1.26
C GLU A 196 -30.22 -22.97 -0.97
N GLU A 197 -29.64 -23.86 -1.79
CA GLU A 197 -29.70 -25.31 -1.57
C GLU A 197 -28.82 -25.80 -0.39
N GLY A 198 -27.83 -25.03 0.03
CA GLY A 198 -26.95 -25.34 1.18
C GLY A 198 -27.52 -24.98 2.55
N GLY A 199 -28.58 -24.17 2.61
CA GLY A 199 -29.17 -23.60 3.83
C GLY A 199 -30.36 -24.39 4.39
N GLY A 200 -30.36 -25.72 4.32
CA GLY A 200 -31.50 -26.57 4.67
C GLY A 200 -31.21 -27.63 5.73
N GLY A 201 -30.49 -27.31 6.80
CA GLY A 201 -30.14 -28.23 7.88
C GLY A 201 -30.91 -28.00 9.18
N GLY A 202 -32.24 -28.08 9.15
CA GLY A 202 -33.06 -28.08 10.36
C GLY A 202 -32.76 -29.33 11.20
N GLY A 203 -32.12 -29.14 12.35
CA GLY A 203 -31.86 -30.22 13.29
C GLY A 203 -33.14 -30.72 13.96
N ASP A 204 -33.56 -31.94 13.62
CA ASP A 204 -34.54 -32.71 14.39
C ASP A 204 -33.91 -33.12 15.74
N GLY A 205 -34.20 -32.34 16.78
CA GLY A 205 -33.87 -32.67 18.16
C GLY A 205 -34.83 -33.71 18.71
N GLY A 206 -34.37 -34.97 18.79
CA GLY A 206 -35.10 -36.08 19.40
C GLY A 206 -35.13 -36.04 20.93
N ASP A 207 -36.26 -36.49 21.46
CA ASP A 207 -36.64 -36.63 22.87
C ASP A 207 -35.65 -37.39 23.77
N GLY A 208 -35.55 -36.95 25.03
CA GLY A 208 -34.94 -37.69 26.14
C GLY A 208 -35.24 -37.03 27.49
N GLY A 209 -36.27 -37.53 28.18
CA GLY A 209 -36.83 -36.91 29.38
C GLY A 209 -36.10 -37.14 30.71
N GLY A 210 -36.64 -36.52 31.77
CA GLY A 210 -36.43 -36.95 33.15
C GLY A 210 -36.34 -35.84 34.20
N GLY A 211 -37.46 -35.55 34.88
CA GLY A 211 -37.52 -35.45 36.34
C GLY A 211 -37.30 -34.10 37.04
N GLY A 212 -38.38 -33.60 37.67
CA GLY A 212 -38.33 -33.22 39.09
C GLY A 212 -38.51 -31.74 39.47
N GLY A 213 -39.70 -31.43 40.04
CA GLY A 213 -39.77 -30.73 41.32
C GLY A 213 -40.08 -29.21 41.35
N GLY A 214 -41.36 -28.88 41.57
CA GLY A 214 -41.77 -28.05 42.71
C GLY A 214 -41.78 -26.50 42.59
N GLY A 215 -43.00 -25.93 42.65
CA GLY A 215 -43.28 -24.84 43.62
C GLY A 215 -43.50 -23.41 43.10
N GLY A 216 -44.76 -23.05 42.84
CA GLY A 216 -45.47 -21.99 43.57
C GLY A 216 -45.35 -20.50 43.18
N GLY A 217 -46.48 -19.94 42.71
CA GLY A 217 -46.90 -18.51 42.84
C GLY A 217 -46.41 -17.57 41.73
N GLY A 218 -47.20 -16.69 41.12
CA GLY A 218 -48.57 -16.20 41.34
C GLY A 218 -48.64 -14.72 40.91
N GLY A 219 -49.56 -14.38 40.00
CA GLY A 219 -49.92 -13.01 39.55
C GLY A 219 -49.02 -12.47 38.41
N GLY A 220 -49.49 -11.85 37.33
CA GLY A 220 -50.78 -11.29 36.96
C GLY A 220 -50.53 -9.95 36.25
N GLY A 221 -51.07 -9.76 35.04
CA GLY A 221 -51.25 -8.43 34.45
C GLY A 221 -50.56 -8.15 33.11
N GLY A 222 -51.29 -8.39 32.01
CA GLY A 222 -51.63 -7.41 30.96
C GLY A 222 -50.55 -6.62 30.20
N GLY A 223 -50.57 -6.78 28.87
CA GLY A 223 -50.80 -5.65 27.96
C GLY A 223 -49.66 -5.24 27.02
N GLY A 224 -49.94 -5.32 25.71
CA GLY A 224 -49.24 -4.62 24.60
C GLY A 224 -48.05 -5.42 24.04
N GLY A 225 -48.06 -5.96 22.82
CA GLY A 225 -48.74 -5.50 21.62
C GLY A 225 -47.97 -4.34 20.98
N GLY A 226 -46.81 -4.63 20.37
CA GLY A 226 -45.99 -3.68 19.62
C GLY A 226 -45.00 -4.46 18.75
N GLY A 227 -45.18 -4.39 17.43
CA GLY A 227 -44.59 -5.30 16.45
C GLY A 227 -43.07 -5.27 16.39
N GLY A 228 -42.45 -6.42 16.68
CA GLY A 228 -41.10 -6.76 16.25
C GLY A 228 -41.15 -7.39 14.86
N GLY A 229 -41.45 -6.59 13.85
CA GLY A 229 -41.45 -6.99 12.42
C GLY A 229 -40.22 -6.51 11.66
N GLY A 230 -39.15 -6.11 12.36
CA GLY A 230 -37.93 -5.55 11.76
C GLY A 230 -36.88 -6.60 11.40
N GLY A 231 -36.67 -7.61 12.25
CA GLY A 231 -35.54 -8.55 12.11
C GLY A 231 -35.50 -9.27 10.78
N VAL A 232 -36.54 -10.03 10.43
CA VAL A 232 -36.54 -10.83 9.19
C VAL A 232 -36.52 -9.97 7.93
N ALA A 233 -37.18 -8.81 7.93
CA ALA A 233 -37.21 -7.93 6.76
C ALA A 233 -35.92 -7.13 6.59
N ASP A 234 -35.25 -6.74 7.68
CA ASP A 234 -33.90 -6.14 7.65
C ASP A 234 -32.85 -7.20 7.25
N ASP A 235 -32.95 -8.42 7.79
CA ASP A 235 -32.06 -9.55 7.46
C ASP A 235 -32.18 -9.94 5.97
N VAL A 236 -33.41 -10.06 5.43
CA VAL A 236 -33.64 -10.33 4.00
C VAL A 236 -33.09 -9.20 3.12
N ARG A 237 -33.33 -7.93 3.48
CA ARG A 237 -32.76 -6.78 2.74
C ARG A 237 -31.24 -6.75 2.77
N GLN A 238 -30.62 -7.20 3.85
CA GLN A 238 -29.17 -7.28 3.97
C GLN A 238 -28.58 -8.43 3.15
N LEU A 239 -29.29 -9.56 3.06
CA LEU A 239 -28.94 -10.68 2.19
C LEU A 239 -29.03 -10.31 0.72
N ASP A 240 -30.14 -9.71 0.28
CA ASP A 240 -30.32 -9.22 -1.10
C ASP A 240 -29.17 -8.28 -1.50
N ALA A 241 -28.82 -7.38 -0.59
CA ALA A 241 -27.72 -6.44 -0.73
C ALA A 241 -26.32 -7.10 -0.88
N GLU A 242 -26.04 -8.18 -0.15
CA GLU A 242 -24.80 -8.94 -0.26
C GLU A 242 -24.75 -9.74 -1.57
N VAL A 243 -25.88 -10.36 -1.96
CA VAL A 243 -26.01 -11.06 -3.25
C VAL A 243 -25.76 -10.09 -4.41
N ASP A 244 -26.37 -8.91 -4.39
CA ASP A 244 -26.14 -7.85 -5.38
C ASP A 244 -24.67 -7.42 -5.46
N ALA A 245 -24.01 -7.29 -4.30
CA ALA A 245 -22.60 -6.90 -4.24
C ALA A 245 -21.70 -7.97 -4.88
N PHE A 246 -21.94 -9.23 -4.55
CA PHE A 246 -21.19 -10.35 -5.10
C PHE A 246 -21.47 -10.57 -6.61
N ALA A 247 -22.72 -10.42 -7.04
CA ALA A 247 -23.11 -10.50 -8.44
C ALA A 247 -22.45 -9.37 -9.26
N GLY A 248 -22.49 -8.13 -8.77
CA GLY A 248 -21.82 -6.99 -9.40
C GLY A 248 -20.30 -7.16 -9.48
N PHE A 249 -19.68 -7.65 -8.40
CA PHE A 249 -18.26 -8.02 -8.39
C PHE A 249 -17.95 -9.07 -9.46
N THR A 250 -18.69 -10.17 -9.48
CA THR A 250 -18.48 -11.29 -10.41
C THR A 250 -18.67 -10.85 -11.85
N ALA A 251 -19.73 -10.08 -12.13
CA ALA A 251 -20.00 -9.53 -13.45
C ALA A 251 -18.88 -8.62 -13.96
N ARG A 252 -18.33 -7.77 -13.08
CA ARG A 252 -17.20 -6.90 -13.44
C ARG A 252 -15.92 -7.70 -13.65
N VAL A 253 -15.62 -8.67 -12.78
CA VAL A 253 -14.42 -9.52 -12.90
C VAL A 253 -14.46 -10.39 -14.16
N ALA A 254 -15.64 -10.87 -14.55
CA ALA A 254 -15.83 -11.72 -15.72
C ALA A 254 -15.44 -11.05 -17.05
N ARG A 255 -15.42 -9.71 -17.12
CA ARG A 255 -14.91 -8.97 -18.29
C ARG A 255 -13.43 -9.27 -18.57
N ALA A 256 -12.66 -9.57 -17.53
CA ALA A 256 -11.25 -9.91 -17.62
C ALA A 256 -10.82 -10.80 -16.45
N PRO A 257 -11.11 -12.11 -16.47
CA PRO A 257 -10.89 -12.99 -15.31
C PRO A 257 -9.42 -13.15 -14.90
N ALA A 258 -8.49 -12.96 -15.85
CA ALA A 258 -7.05 -13.07 -15.61
C ALA A 258 -6.41 -11.82 -14.95
N GLN A 259 -7.20 -10.79 -14.65
CA GLN A 259 -6.72 -9.54 -14.07
C GLN A 259 -6.15 -9.74 -12.66
N VAL A 260 -4.93 -9.23 -12.43
CA VAL A 260 -4.22 -9.30 -11.15
C VAL A 260 -4.30 -7.97 -10.40
N VAL A 261 -4.33 -6.86 -11.15
CA VAL A 261 -4.43 -5.50 -10.61
C VAL A 261 -5.53 -4.75 -11.35
N ARG A 262 -6.29 -3.92 -10.63
CA ARG A 262 -7.12 -2.86 -11.22
C ARG A 262 -6.58 -1.52 -10.73
N TYR A 263 -6.25 -0.63 -11.65
CA TYR A 263 -5.64 0.68 -11.38
C TYR A 263 -6.54 1.79 -11.91
N VAL A 264 -6.78 2.81 -11.09
CA VAL A 264 -7.55 4.00 -11.43
C VAL A 264 -7.17 5.14 -10.46
N PHE A 265 -6.61 6.22 -10.96
CA PHE A 265 -6.20 7.37 -10.14
C PHE A 265 -7.10 8.58 -10.37
N ASP A 266 -8.36 8.44 -9.96
CA ASP A 266 -9.43 9.42 -10.14
C ASP A 266 -10.15 9.72 -8.81
N GLU A 267 -10.78 10.88 -8.68
CA GLU A 267 -11.52 11.26 -7.47
C GLU A 267 -12.82 10.46 -7.29
N LYS A 268 -13.49 10.11 -8.39
CA LYS A 268 -14.71 9.28 -8.42
C LYS A 268 -14.40 7.80 -8.24
N ALA A 269 -13.13 7.39 -8.35
CA ALA A 269 -12.72 6.00 -8.27
C ALA A 269 -13.13 5.33 -6.94
N ARG A 270 -13.66 4.11 -7.02
CA ARG A 270 -14.02 3.30 -5.85
C ARG A 270 -13.48 1.87 -6.01
N PRO A 271 -13.06 1.22 -4.90
CA PRO A 271 -12.70 -0.18 -4.96
C PRO A 271 -13.91 -1.05 -5.30
N LEU A 272 -13.67 -2.08 -6.11
CA LEU A 272 -14.59 -3.16 -6.41
C LEU A 272 -14.52 -4.19 -5.27
N TRP A 273 -15.60 -4.31 -4.50
CA TRP A 273 -15.69 -5.19 -3.32
C TRP A 273 -16.53 -6.43 -3.61
N ALA A 274 -16.07 -7.59 -3.15
CA ALA A 274 -16.81 -8.85 -3.31
C ALA A 274 -17.97 -9.00 -2.31
N SER A 275 -17.90 -8.31 -1.17
CA SER A 275 -18.93 -8.33 -0.11
C SER A 275 -19.12 -6.92 0.49
N ARG A 276 -20.27 -6.66 1.11
CA ARG A 276 -20.52 -5.46 1.94
C ARG A 276 -19.88 -5.56 3.31
N ALA A 277 -19.76 -6.77 3.85
CA ALA A 277 -18.99 -7.05 5.04
C ALA A 277 -17.49 -6.73 4.86
N ARG A 278 -16.81 -6.44 5.98
CA ARG A 278 -15.35 -6.25 6.05
C ARG A 278 -14.81 -5.20 5.07
N ARG A 279 -15.63 -4.21 4.70
CA ARG A 279 -15.20 -2.97 4.04
C ARG A 279 -14.58 -2.01 5.05
N PRO A 280 -13.71 -1.08 4.64
CA PRO A 280 -13.15 -0.10 5.56
C PRO A 280 -14.26 0.73 6.19
N SER A 281 -14.26 0.83 7.53
CA SER A 281 -15.07 1.82 8.22
C SER A 281 -14.48 3.20 7.93
N LEU A 282 -15.20 3.99 7.14
CA LEU A 282 -14.79 5.35 6.79
C LEU A 282 -14.77 6.24 8.04
N PRO A 283 -13.84 7.22 8.12
CA PRO A 283 -13.04 7.75 7.02
C PRO A 283 -11.63 7.16 6.87
N VAL A 284 -11.13 7.10 5.62
CA VAL A 284 -9.71 6.84 5.33
C VAL A 284 -8.85 7.99 5.90
N PRO A 285 -7.76 7.70 6.63
CA PRO A 285 -6.91 8.74 7.21
C PRO A 285 -6.27 9.64 6.13
N PRO A 286 -6.18 10.97 6.36
CA PRO A 286 -5.55 11.89 5.41
C PRO A 286 -4.05 11.61 5.25
N CYS A 287 -3.46 12.18 4.20
CA CYS A 287 -2.03 12.06 3.94
C CYS A 287 -1.21 12.64 5.10
N PRO A 288 -0.27 11.89 5.70
CA PRO A 288 0.52 12.37 6.84
C PRO A 288 1.55 13.43 6.45
N LEU A 289 1.79 13.63 5.15
CA LEU A 289 2.78 14.60 4.65
C LEU A 289 2.18 15.99 4.40
N CYS A 290 1.00 16.05 3.75
CA CYS A 290 0.39 17.33 3.36
C CYS A 290 -1.02 17.55 3.95
N GLY A 291 -1.60 16.56 4.62
CA GLY A 291 -2.96 16.63 5.18
C GLY A 291 -4.10 16.47 4.16
N ALA A 292 -3.81 16.39 2.86
CA ALA A 292 -4.83 16.16 1.83
C ALA A 292 -5.53 14.81 2.00
N ALA A 293 -6.77 14.72 1.51
CA ALA A 293 -7.49 13.45 1.48
C ALA A 293 -6.72 12.40 0.66
N ARG A 294 -6.79 11.14 1.10
CA ARG A 294 -6.34 10.02 0.28
C ARG A 294 -7.50 9.55 -0.60
N ARG A 295 -7.19 9.15 -1.83
CA ARG A 295 -8.13 8.55 -2.78
C ARG A 295 -7.74 7.11 -3.08
N PHE A 296 -8.71 6.30 -3.47
CA PHE A 296 -8.45 4.97 -4.00
C PHE A 296 -7.58 5.09 -5.24
N GLU A 297 -6.58 4.23 -5.39
CA GLU A 297 -5.69 4.24 -6.56
C GLU A 297 -5.60 2.89 -7.25
N PHE A 298 -5.49 1.79 -6.49
CA PHE A 298 -5.49 0.47 -7.11
C PHE A 298 -5.94 -0.61 -6.14
N GLN A 299 -6.36 -1.74 -6.69
CA GLN A 299 -6.59 -2.96 -5.94
C GLN A 299 -5.90 -4.16 -6.54
N VAL A 300 -5.54 -5.11 -5.67
CA VAL A 300 -5.00 -6.42 -6.04
C VAL A 300 -6.12 -7.45 -5.96
N MET A 301 -6.28 -8.19 -7.05
CA MET A 301 -7.32 -9.19 -7.22
C MET A 301 -6.85 -10.57 -6.73
N PRO A 302 -7.77 -11.49 -6.36
CA PRO A 302 -7.40 -12.83 -5.88
C PRO A 302 -6.58 -13.63 -6.90
N GLN A 303 -6.75 -13.34 -8.19
CA GLN A 303 -6.01 -13.98 -9.28
C GLN A 303 -4.48 -13.86 -9.14
N ALA A 304 -3.99 -12.86 -8.39
CA ALA A 304 -2.57 -12.74 -8.04
C ALA A 304 -2.02 -14.01 -7.34
N LEU A 305 -2.84 -14.64 -6.48
CA LEU A 305 -2.46 -15.80 -5.68
C LEU A 305 -1.99 -16.98 -6.55
N HIS A 306 -2.64 -17.18 -7.69
CA HIS A 306 -2.25 -18.20 -8.68
C HIS A 306 -0.79 -18.03 -9.14
N PHE A 307 -0.38 -16.80 -9.42
CA PHE A 307 0.95 -16.49 -9.93
C PHE A 307 2.03 -16.46 -8.86
N MET A 308 1.66 -16.34 -7.58
CA MET A 308 2.61 -16.40 -6.46
C MET A 308 3.20 -17.80 -6.26
N ARG A 309 2.61 -18.84 -6.86
CA ARG A 309 3.05 -20.25 -6.78
C ARG A 309 3.24 -20.72 -5.34
N ILE A 310 2.33 -20.32 -4.46
CA ILE A 310 2.29 -20.79 -3.07
C ILE A 310 1.59 -22.15 -3.06
N ASP A 311 2.09 -23.06 -2.23
CA ASP A 311 1.47 -24.37 -2.03
C ASP A 311 0.09 -24.18 -1.38
N SER A 312 -0.98 -24.68 -2.01
CA SER A 312 -2.34 -24.61 -1.46
C SER A 312 -2.51 -25.37 -0.15
N SER A 313 -1.57 -26.25 0.21
CA SER A 313 -1.55 -26.95 1.50
C SER A 313 -0.84 -26.17 2.62
N ASP A 314 -0.19 -25.04 2.29
CA ASP A 314 0.41 -24.15 3.29
C ASP A 314 -0.70 -23.48 4.10
N ALA A 315 -0.77 -23.78 5.40
CA ALA A 315 -1.74 -23.18 6.32
C ALA A 315 -1.57 -21.67 6.46
N GLU A 316 -0.40 -21.14 6.10
CA GLU A 316 -0.11 -19.70 6.06
C GLU A 316 -0.11 -19.13 4.64
N ALA A 317 -0.66 -19.88 3.67
CA ALA A 317 -0.93 -19.35 2.35
C ALA A 317 -1.79 -18.07 2.49
N PRO A 318 -1.39 -16.97 1.83
CA PRO A 318 -2.17 -15.76 1.86
C PRO A 318 -3.48 -15.97 1.11
N ASP A 319 -4.56 -15.45 1.68
CA ASP A 319 -5.87 -15.42 1.05
C ASP A 319 -6.50 -14.03 1.23
N TRP A 320 -7.08 -13.51 0.16
CA TRP A 320 -7.78 -12.23 0.15
C TRP A 320 -8.80 -12.18 -0.98
N ALA A 321 -9.93 -11.51 -0.74
CA ALA A 321 -10.87 -11.13 -1.78
C ALA A 321 -10.36 -9.91 -2.55
N THR A 322 -9.82 -8.92 -1.85
CA THR A 322 -9.30 -7.68 -2.46
C THR A 322 -8.36 -6.98 -1.49
N ILE A 323 -7.21 -6.52 -1.99
CA ILE A 323 -6.35 -5.56 -1.28
C ILE A 323 -6.53 -4.21 -1.95
N ALA A 324 -7.13 -3.22 -1.29
CA ALA A 324 -7.32 -1.87 -1.81
C ALA A 324 -6.27 -0.92 -1.22
N VAL A 325 -5.65 -0.10 -2.08
CA VAL A 325 -4.64 0.87 -1.70
C VAL A 325 -5.12 2.28 -1.98
N TYR A 326 -4.95 3.15 -1.00
CA TYR A 326 -5.35 4.55 -1.03
C TYR A 326 -4.12 5.44 -0.86
N THR A 327 -3.95 6.39 -1.77
CA THR A 327 -2.78 7.27 -1.81
C THR A 327 -3.18 8.73 -1.79
N CYS A 328 -2.22 9.62 -1.54
CA CYS A 328 -2.45 11.07 -1.49
C CYS A 328 -3.13 11.59 -2.77
N GLY A 329 -4.27 12.30 -2.61
CA GLY A 329 -4.98 12.97 -3.70
C GLY A 329 -4.08 13.92 -4.47
N GLU A 330 -3.31 14.75 -3.77
CA GLU A 330 -2.38 15.71 -4.37
C GLU A 330 -1.08 15.08 -4.90
N SER A 331 -0.91 13.75 -4.74
CA SER A 331 0.33 13.03 -5.05
C SER A 331 1.59 13.76 -4.53
N CYS A 332 1.52 14.27 -3.30
CA CYS A 332 2.62 15.04 -2.70
C CYS A 332 3.90 14.20 -2.62
N ALA A 333 5.05 14.84 -2.88
CA ALA A 333 6.34 14.18 -2.84
C ALA A 333 6.66 13.68 -1.42
N PRO A 334 7.11 12.42 -1.24
CA PRO A 334 7.85 12.04 -0.07
C PRO A 334 9.07 12.95 0.00
N THR A 335 9.14 13.68 1.09
CA THR A 335 10.33 14.42 1.46
C THR A 335 11.10 13.54 2.43
N ALA A 336 12.41 13.43 2.23
CA ALA A 336 13.28 13.05 3.33
C ALA A 336 13.02 13.99 4.51
N PRO A 337 13.23 13.56 5.77
CA PRO A 337 13.12 14.44 6.92
C PRO A 337 13.84 15.76 6.62
N HIS A 338 13.19 16.89 6.91
CA HIS A 338 13.78 18.21 6.71
C HIS A 338 15.20 18.15 7.29
N ALA A 339 16.22 18.37 6.48
CA ALA A 339 17.60 18.16 6.87
C ALA A 339 18.19 19.53 7.21
N SER A 340 17.83 20.03 8.39
CA SER A 340 18.48 21.18 9.04
C SER A 340 19.17 20.69 10.31
N VAL A 341 20.17 21.43 10.78
CA VAL A 341 20.87 21.12 12.05
C VAL A 341 19.86 20.97 13.20
N GLU A 342 18.79 21.78 13.19
CA GLU A 342 17.75 21.84 14.23
C GLU A 342 16.77 20.66 14.20
N SER A 343 16.62 19.99 13.06
CA SER A 343 15.69 18.88 12.88
C SER A 343 16.32 17.51 13.13
N VAL A 344 17.65 17.43 13.20
CA VAL A 344 18.35 16.23 13.68
C VAL A 344 17.92 15.98 15.14
N PRO A 345 17.31 14.82 15.46
CA PRO A 345 16.73 14.60 16.78
C PRO A 345 17.73 14.78 17.92
N ARG A 346 17.32 15.50 18.97
CA ARG A 346 18.12 15.85 20.14
C ARG A 346 17.89 14.95 21.38
N GLY A 347 17.10 13.88 21.27
CA GLY A 347 16.73 13.00 22.41
C GLY A 347 15.59 12.01 22.08
N ASP A 348 15.29 11.09 23.03
CA ASP A 348 14.33 9.94 23.19
C ASP A 348 13.40 9.45 22.05
N SER A 349 13.21 10.22 21.00
CA SER A 349 12.53 9.85 19.77
C SER A 349 13.38 8.93 18.88
N ALA A 350 13.81 7.77 19.39
CA ALA A 350 14.57 6.77 18.62
C ALA A 350 13.88 6.43 17.27
N GLY A 351 12.54 6.45 17.23
CA GLY A 351 11.76 6.31 16.01
C GLY A 351 11.99 7.44 15.00
N ALA A 352 11.99 8.70 15.43
CA ALA A 352 12.28 9.84 14.56
C ALA A 352 13.75 9.86 14.12
N ALA A 353 14.68 9.50 15.01
CA ALA A 353 16.10 9.39 14.69
C ALA A 353 16.35 8.37 13.58
N SER A 354 15.70 7.20 13.62
CA SER A 354 15.88 6.17 12.59
C SER A 354 15.67 6.67 11.15
N SER A 355 14.81 7.67 10.94
CA SER A 355 14.56 8.27 9.62
C SER A 355 15.78 8.96 9.00
N TYR A 356 16.74 9.41 9.81
CA TYR A 356 17.99 10.08 9.41
C TYR A 356 19.15 9.10 9.15
N VAL A 357 18.97 7.80 9.35
CA VAL A 357 20.00 6.80 9.03
C VAL A 357 20.34 6.86 7.54
N GLY A 358 21.64 6.84 7.23
CA GLY A 358 22.18 6.94 5.88
C GLY A 358 22.20 8.36 5.31
N GLU A 359 21.79 9.38 6.07
CA GLU A 359 21.87 10.77 5.59
C GLU A 359 23.32 11.26 5.52
N LEU A 360 23.60 12.04 4.48
CA LEU A 360 24.88 12.70 4.23
C LEU A 360 24.96 14.00 5.03
N VAL A 361 25.98 14.10 5.87
CA VAL A 361 26.19 15.26 6.75
C VAL A 361 27.65 15.68 6.74
N GLN A 362 27.90 16.95 6.98
CA GLN A 362 29.21 17.55 7.15
C GLN A 362 29.41 17.94 8.62
N LEU A 363 30.60 17.68 9.15
CA LEU A 363 30.98 18.09 10.50
C LEU A 363 31.23 19.60 10.57
N GLN A 364 30.75 20.24 11.64
CA GLN A 364 31.00 21.66 11.92
C GLN A 364 31.05 21.93 13.42
N GLY A 365 31.73 23.02 13.81
CA GLY A 365 31.75 23.49 15.20
C GLY A 365 32.35 22.52 16.21
N LEU A 366 33.17 21.56 15.78
CA LEU A 366 33.92 20.69 16.69
C LEU A 366 35.05 21.47 17.35
N GLU A 367 34.96 21.69 18.66
CA GLU A 367 36.00 22.39 19.43
C GLU A 367 37.17 21.48 19.80
N ALA A 368 36.88 20.22 20.16
CA ALA A 368 37.89 19.27 20.61
C ALA A 368 38.72 18.66 19.45
N ARG A 369 38.17 18.67 18.24
CA ARG A 369 38.79 18.14 17.01
C ARG A 369 38.50 19.05 15.81
N PRO A 370 39.01 20.29 15.82
CA PRO A 370 38.68 21.29 14.80
C PRO A 370 39.14 20.91 13.40
N GLU A 371 40.14 20.04 13.28
CA GLU A 371 40.67 19.49 12.02
C GLU A 371 39.67 18.64 11.24
N LEU A 372 38.63 18.11 11.91
CA LEU A 372 37.57 17.31 11.28
C LEU A 372 36.41 18.18 10.75
N ASN A 373 36.37 19.47 11.09
CA ASN A 373 35.34 20.37 10.56
C ASN A 373 35.47 20.48 9.03
N GLY A 374 34.35 20.34 8.34
CA GLY A 374 34.28 20.29 6.88
C GLY A 374 34.32 18.89 6.29
N GLU A 375 34.69 17.86 7.06
CA GLU A 375 34.64 16.47 6.58
C GLU A 375 33.20 15.96 6.46
N VAL A 376 32.95 15.14 5.43
CA VAL A 376 31.61 14.64 5.07
C VAL A 376 31.52 13.15 5.40
N GLY A 377 30.38 12.75 5.95
CA GLY A 377 30.11 11.39 6.39
C GLY A 377 28.63 11.04 6.38
N LEU A 378 28.35 9.84 6.87
CA LEU A 378 27.01 9.28 6.96
C LEU A 378 26.58 9.15 8.42
N LEU A 379 25.29 9.38 8.67
CA LEU A 379 24.64 9.02 9.92
C LEU A 379 24.38 7.51 9.97
N VAL A 380 24.96 6.82 10.94
CA VAL A 380 24.85 5.36 11.08
C VAL A 380 23.72 4.97 12.00
N GLU A 381 23.71 5.50 13.22
CA GLU A 381 22.72 5.18 14.25
C GLU A 381 22.70 6.26 15.32
N TRP A 382 21.59 6.33 16.06
CA TRP A 382 21.44 7.19 17.23
C TRP A 382 21.86 6.45 18.50
N ALA A 383 22.88 6.97 19.18
CA ALA A 383 23.36 6.45 20.45
C ALA A 383 22.64 7.17 21.61
N ALA A 384 21.48 6.63 22.00
CA ALA A 384 20.59 7.22 23.01
C ALA A 384 21.27 7.38 24.39
N ASP A 385 22.21 6.51 24.74
CA ASP A 385 23.01 6.56 25.97
C ASP A 385 23.84 7.85 26.11
N SER A 386 24.15 8.50 24.99
CA SER A 386 24.99 9.70 24.95
C SER A 386 24.37 10.86 24.20
N GLU A 387 23.11 10.71 23.77
CA GLU A 387 22.36 11.67 22.95
C GLU A 387 23.17 12.17 21.75
N ARG A 388 23.83 11.23 21.06
CA ARG A 388 24.75 11.52 19.96
C ARG A 388 24.51 10.62 18.77
N TRP A 389 24.81 11.15 17.60
CA TRP A 389 24.87 10.39 16.36
C TRP A 389 26.21 9.68 16.22
N VAL A 390 26.17 8.44 15.77
CA VAL A 390 27.36 7.78 15.23
C VAL A 390 27.54 8.25 13.78
N PHE A 391 28.58 9.05 13.58
CA PHE A 391 29.03 9.53 12.28
C PHE A 391 30.09 8.59 11.72
N GLU A 392 29.96 8.17 10.46
CA GLU A 392 30.98 7.44 9.71
C GLU A 392 31.57 8.33 8.61
N ASN A 393 32.85 8.62 8.70
CA ASN A 393 33.57 9.47 7.77
C ASN A 393 33.77 8.79 6.41
N LEU A 394 33.40 9.44 5.31
CA LEU A 394 33.55 8.86 3.97
C LEU A 394 35.01 8.83 3.48
N LYS A 395 35.90 9.61 4.09
CA LYS A 395 37.31 9.70 3.68
C LYS A 395 38.13 8.49 4.16
N ASP A 396 37.91 8.06 5.40
CA ASP A 396 38.74 7.04 6.06
C ASP A 396 37.94 5.95 6.78
N SER A 397 36.60 5.96 6.66
CA SER A 397 35.68 5.05 7.37
C SER A 397 35.75 5.12 8.90
N SER A 398 36.41 6.12 9.46
CA SER A 398 36.47 6.31 10.92
C SER A 398 35.07 6.64 11.46
N ARG A 399 34.80 6.16 12.69
CA ARG A 399 33.53 6.41 13.37
C ARG A 399 33.71 7.24 14.63
N MET A 400 32.80 8.16 14.86
CA MET A 400 32.77 8.94 16.10
C MET A 400 31.37 9.36 16.50
N ARG A 401 31.18 9.60 17.80
CA ARG A 401 29.93 10.13 18.35
C ARG A 401 29.95 11.66 18.27
N VAL A 402 28.91 12.22 17.66
CA VAL A 402 28.81 13.66 17.34
C VAL A 402 27.47 14.20 17.83
N ARG A 403 27.46 15.41 18.38
CA ARG A 403 26.20 16.06 18.79
C ARG A 403 25.42 16.50 17.54
N PRO A 404 24.08 16.49 17.57
CA PRO A 404 23.25 17.07 16.51
C PRO A 404 23.72 18.46 16.05
N ASP A 405 24.10 19.33 16.98
CA ASP A 405 24.54 20.71 16.67
C ASP A 405 25.83 20.79 15.83
N ASN A 406 26.62 19.71 15.81
CA ASN A 406 27.84 19.62 15.03
C ASN A 406 27.64 19.01 13.64
N LEU A 407 26.39 18.79 13.21
CA LEU A 407 26.05 18.14 11.96
C LEU A 407 25.30 19.09 11.04
N ARG A 408 25.79 19.25 9.81
CA ARG A 408 25.11 20.00 8.76
C ARG A 408 24.74 19.08 7.61
N PRO A 409 23.46 18.90 7.26
CA PRO A 409 23.09 18.07 6.11
C PRO A 409 23.62 18.62 4.78
N VAL A 410 24.10 17.73 3.91
CA VAL A 410 24.72 18.09 2.63
C VAL A 410 24.23 17.25 1.45
N GLY A 411 24.33 17.86 0.28
CA GLY A 411 24.05 17.26 -1.02
C GLY A 411 25.11 16.23 -1.38
N HIS A 412 24.88 15.52 -2.49
CA HIS A 412 25.83 14.52 -2.99
C HIS A 412 27.11 15.16 -3.57
N ASP A 413 27.00 16.40 -4.02
CA ASP A 413 28.07 17.30 -4.44
C ASP A 413 28.77 18.00 -3.27
N GLY A 414 28.37 17.72 -2.02
CA GLY A 414 28.85 18.41 -0.83
C GLY A 414 28.31 19.84 -0.68
N ALA A 415 27.41 20.28 -1.56
CA ALA A 415 26.74 21.57 -1.44
C ALA A 415 25.68 21.53 -0.33
N ALA A 416 25.26 22.72 0.13
CA ALA A 416 24.10 22.81 1.02
C ALA A 416 22.86 22.26 0.31
N VAL A 417 22.10 21.40 0.98
CA VAL A 417 20.84 20.89 0.44
C VAL A 417 19.78 22.00 0.51
N PRO A 418 18.91 22.16 -0.50
CA PRO A 418 17.67 22.92 -0.35
C PRO A 418 16.84 22.42 0.85
N HIS A 419 15.97 23.28 1.40
CA HIS A 419 15.14 22.94 2.55
C HIS A 419 14.26 21.68 2.34
N GLU A 420 13.83 21.40 1.10
CA GLU A 420 13.11 20.18 0.75
C GLU A 420 13.96 19.27 -0.14
N ARG A 421 14.13 18.01 0.27
CA ARG A 421 14.80 16.98 -0.52
C ARG A 421 13.79 15.90 -0.91
N GLU A 422 13.38 15.92 -2.17
CA GLU A 422 12.47 14.93 -2.75
C GLU A 422 13.10 13.54 -2.80
N GLY A 423 12.25 12.54 -2.55
CA GLY A 423 12.55 11.12 -2.65
C GLY A 423 12.46 10.41 -1.29
N GLY A 424 12.86 9.14 -1.27
CA GLY A 424 12.43 8.21 -0.22
C GLY A 424 11.01 7.71 -0.45
N TYR A 425 10.39 7.18 0.61
CA TYR A 425 9.15 6.40 0.51
C TYR A 425 8.15 6.84 1.58
N ALA A 426 6.95 7.21 1.15
CA ALA A 426 5.81 7.53 2.01
C ALA A 426 4.94 6.29 2.19
N GLU A 427 4.48 6.03 3.41
CA GLU A 427 3.55 4.94 3.69
C GLU A 427 2.12 5.34 3.32
N GLU A 428 1.45 4.47 2.57
CA GLU A 428 0.10 4.65 2.08
C GLU A 428 -0.90 3.78 2.84
N TYR A 429 -2.17 4.14 2.76
CA TYR A 429 -3.22 3.41 3.46
C TYR A 429 -3.63 2.18 2.67
N VAL A 430 -3.76 1.04 3.36
CA VAL A 430 -4.14 -0.23 2.77
C VAL A 430 -5.31 -0.81 3.54
N TRP A 431 -6.26 -1.38 2.82
CA TRP A 431 -7.33 -2.20 3.36
C TRP A 431 -7.33 -3.58 2.71
N VAL A 432 -7.51 -4.63 3.50
CA VAL A 432 -7.59 -6.01 3.01
C VAL A 432 -8.98 -6.55 3.35
N GLN A 433 -9.74 -6.92 2.33
CA GLN A 433 -10.96 -7.72 2.49
C GLN A 433 -10.56 -9.20 2.37
N THR A 434 -10.62 -9.94 3.48
CA THR A 434 -10.42 -11.39 3.54
C THR A 434 -11.71 -12.13 3.16
N GLN A 435 -11.60 -13.36 2.67
CA GLN A 435 -12.76 -14.15 2.21
C GLN A 435 -13.60 -14.73 3.37
N GLU A 436 -13.02 -15.00 4.53
CA GLU A 436 -13.71 -15.56 5.72
C GLU A 436 -14.68 -14.60 6.39
#